data_AF-A0A660QFD6-F1
#
_entry.id   AF-A0A660QFD6-F1
#
_cell.length_a   1.000
_cell.length_b   1.000
_cell.length_c   1.000
_cell.angle_alpha   90.00
_cell.angle_beta   90.00
_cell.angle_gamma   90.00
#
_symmetry.space_group_name_H-M   'P 1'
#
loop_
_entity.id
_entity.type
_entity.pdbx_description
1 polymer ?
#
loop_
_entity_poly.entity_id
_entity_poly.type
_entity_poly.pdbx_seq_one_letter_code
_entity_poly.pdbx_strand_id
1 'polypeptide(L)'
;INGMVINNVNTSKPGMIGWKIISPEYIEKLVPLAELLRSYGIKTYISVSFAAPMRVGGLETADPLDADVASWWADTADRIYSRIPDFGGFLVKADSEGEPGPHSYERDHSQGANVLAAALKPYGGIVLWRAFVYGGAASNKDRAAQAFELFKPLDGRFADNVIVQIKNGPVDFQVREPVAPLFGQMPETNLMIELQVTQEYTGHATHLCYLVPQWKSFLGFDTHANGSGTTLARIVDGSAHGYKHAGITGVSNFGDQRNWTGHHLAQANAYGYGRLAWNPGLTAEKITDEWVKMTFGTDPAVVEIISKMMLGSWKVYEDYTSPLGVGVMCDARHYGPNPKGRVAFHHADPDGVGYDRTAATGSGYAAQYHMPVAKRYESLESCPDEHLLFFHHVPYTHRLHSGKTVIQHIYDSHIDGVQKVEESIVTWHSLKGRIDDARYEHVLSRLERQFKDAVLWRDSINQYFLVLSGVEHRKGSLGQDSAASVPDPVAAENSVAIDGQ
;
A
#
# COMPACT_ATOMS: atom_id res chain seq x y z
N ILE A 1 -4.45 -1.11 18.43
CA ILE A 1 -3.02 -1.10 18.04
C ILE A 1 -2.22 -1.51 19.28
N ASN A 2 -1.46 -2.60 19.21
CA ASN A 2 -0.73 -3.20 20.34
C ASN A 2 0.75 -3.48 20.03
N GLY A 3 1.24 -3.02 18.88
CA GLY A 3 2.63 -3.14 18.46
C GLY A 3 3.04 -1.97 17.58
N MET A 4 4.30 -1.56 17.69
CA MET A 4 4.85 -0.49 16.87
C MET A 4 6.29 -0.82 16.45
N VAL A 5 6.53 -0.79 15.13
CA VAL A 5 7.88 -0.81 14.57
C VAL A 5 8.35 0.64 14.43
N ILE A 6 9.39 1.01 15.16
CA ILE A 6 9.74 2.42 15.40
C ILE A 6 10.73 3.01 14.37
N ASN A 7 11.26 2.19 13.46
CA ASN A 7 12.24 2.60 12.46
C ASN A 7 11.94 2.06 11.07
N ASN A 8 12.50 2.73 10.06
CA ASN A 8 12.34 2.39 8.65
C ASN A 8 12.78 0.95 8.34
N VAL A 9 12.04 0.27 7.46
CA VAL A 9 12.37 -1.08 6.95
C VAL A 9 13.65 -1.12 6.13
N ASN A 10 14.02 0.00 5.50
CA ASN A 10 15.30 0.13 4.81
C ASN A 10 16.39 0.43 5.83
N THR A 11 17.13 -0.59 6.23
CA THR A 11 18.12 -0.50 7.30
C THR A 11 19.55 -0.49 6.79
N SER A 12 19.75 -0.92 5.53
CA SER A 12 21.06 -1.04 4.89
C SER A 12 21.29 -0.07 3.74
N LYS A 13 20.27 0.68 3.29
CA LYS A 13 20.39 1.71 2.25
C LYS A 13 21.62 2.61 2.47
N PRO A 14 22.42 2.87 1.41
CA PRO A 14 23.56 3.79 1.48
C PRO A 14 23.17 5.15 2.05
N GLY A 15 24.02 5.73 2.89
CA GLY A 15 23.76 7.00 3.59
C GLY A 15 22.82 6.90 4.80
N MET A 16 22.18 5.75 5.03
CA MET A 16 21.36 5.51 6.23
C MET A 16 22.14 4.71 7.28
N ILE A 17 21.78 4.91 8.55
CA ILE A 17 22.38 4.23 9.71
C ILE A 17 21.42 3.27 10.41
N GLY A 18 20.36 2.82 9.72
CA GLY A 18 19.31 1.98 10.32
C GLY A 18 19.84 0.69 10.94
N TRP A 19 20.89 0.11 10.36
CA TRP A 19 21.62 -1.04 10.89
C TRP A 19 22.19 -0.84 12.31
N LYS A 20 22.43 0.41 12.76
CA LYS A 20 22.93 0.70 14.11
C LYS A 20 21.90 0.48 15.22
N ILE A 21 20.60 0.36 14.91
CA ILE A 21 19.53 0.34 15.92
C ILE A 21 19.67 -0.78 16.96
N ILE A 22 20.34 -1.87 16.59
CA ILE A 22 20.61 -3.04 17.43
C ILE A 22 21.98 -2.99 18.15
N SER A 23 22.77 -1.94 17.94
CA SER A 23 24.03 -1.75 18.68
C SER A 23 23.74 -1.43 20.14
N PRO A 24 24.65 -1.76 21.08
CA PRO A 24 24.44 -1.47 22.51
C PRO A 24 23.98 -0.04 22.78
N GLU A 25 24.66 0.96 22.19
CA GLU A 25 24.34 2.38 22.39
C GLU A 25 22.91 2.74 21.95
N TYR A 26 22.42 2.15 20.85
CA TYR A 26 21.08 2.45 20.36
C TYR A 26 20.01 1.68 21.12
N ILE A 27 20.29 0.45 21.58
CA ILE A 27 19.37 -0.30 22.45
C ILE A 27 19.05 0.53 23.70
N GLU A 28 20.03 1.20 24.31
CA GLU A 28 19.80 2.12 25.44
C GLU A 28 18.77 3.21 25.11
N LYS A 29 18.85 3.79 23.90
CA LYS A 29 17.95 4.85 23.45
C LYS A 29 16.52 4.33 23.22
N LEU A 30 16.35 3.03 22.99
CA LEU A 30 15.04 2.42 22.80
C LEU A 30 14.28 2.21 24.11
N VAL A 31 14.98 2.04 25.24
CA VAL A 31 14.38 1.75 26.55
C VAL A 31 13.29 2.74 26.95
N PRO A 32 13.53 4.08 26.99
CA PRO A 32 12.49 5.03 27.42
C PRO A 32 11.28 5.04 26.48
N LEU A 33 11.49 4.82 25.17
CA LEU A 33 10.40 4.71 24.21
C LEU A 33 9.58 3.42 24.45
N ALA A 34 10.25 2.30 24.71
CA ALA A 34 9.59 1.04 25.03
C ALA A 34 8.82 1.10 26.36
N GLU A 35 9.35 1.78 27.38
CA GLU A 35 8.64 2.04 28.63
C GLU A 35 7.36 2.85 28.42
N LEU A 36 7.43 3.91 27.60
CA LEU A 36 6.27 4.71 27.25
C LEU A 36 5.23 3.86 26.51
N LEU A 37 5.62 3.13 25.45
CA LEU A 37 4.71 2.30 24.67
C LEU A 37 4.08 1.18 25.52
N ARG A 38 4.87 0.56 26.39
CA ARG A 38 4.40 -0.46 27.35
C ARG A 38 3.30 0.07 28.27
N SER A 39 3.38 1.34 28.71
CA SER A 39 2.34 1.95 29.55
C SER A 39 0.96 2.03 28.86
N TYR A 40 0.92 1.94 27.53
CA TYR A 40 -0.29 1.87 26.71
C TYR A 40 -0.59 0.45 26.17
N GLY A 41 0.14 -0.57 26.63
CA GLY A 41 -0.01 -1.95 26.14
C GLY A 41 0.51 -2.17 24.71
N ILE A 42 1.44 -1.33 24.25
CA ILE A 42 2.04 -1.42 22.91
C ILE A 42 3.45 -2.02 23.04
N LYS A 43 3.69 -3.16 22.38
CA LYS A 43 5.02 -3.75 22.28
C LYS A 43 5.88 -3.00 21.26
N THR A 44 7.15 -2.81 21.60
CA THR A 44 8.14 -2.23 20.68
C THR A 44 8.73 -3.31 19.78
N TYR A 45 8.80 -3.02 18.49
CA TYR A 45 9.49 -3.81 17.47
C TYR A 45 10.50 -2.92 16.76
N ILE A 46 11.51 -3.52 16.13
CA ILE A 46 12.46 -2.78 15.28
C ILE A 46 12.67 -3.48 13.96
N SER A 47 12.85 -2.69 12.90
CA SER A 47 13.37 -3.21 11.64
C SER A 47 14.87 -3.46 11.78
N VAL A 48 15.35 -4.63 11.35
CA VAL A 48 16.77 -5.01 11.43
C VAL A 48 17.37 -5.24 10.05
N SER A 49 18.68 -5.01 9.93
CA SER A 49 19.46 -5.35 8.74
C SER A 49 19.82 -6.83 8.80
N PHE A 50 19.54 -7.57 7.73
CA PHE A 50 19.97 -8.98 7.63
C PHE A 50 21.51 -9.09 7.70
N ALA A 51 22.24 -8.16 7.10
CA ALA A 51 23.70 -8.09 7.13
C ALA A 51 24.28 -7.47 8.43
N ALA A 52 23.48 -7.35 9.49
CA ALA A 52 23.96 -6.76 10.73
C ALA A 52 25.08 -7.55 11.46
N PRO A 53 25.19 -8.90 11.36
CA PRO A 53 26.34 -9.62 11.90
C PRO A 53 27.67 -9.09 11.33
N MET A 54 27.69 -8.71 10.05
CA MET A 54 28.86 -8.09 9.43
C MET A 54 29.04 -6.63 9.85
N ARG A 55 27.97 -5.82 9.76
CA ARG A 55 28.05 -4.36 9.97
C ARG A 55 28.25 -3.94 11.43
N VAL A 56 27.70 -4.70 12.37
CA VAL A 56 27.70 -4.42 13.81
C VAL A 56 28.56 -5.43 14.56
N GLY A 57 28.47 -6.71 14.18
CA GLY A 57 29.20 -7.80 14.83
C GLY A 57 30.64 -7.97 14.38
N GLY A 58 31.01 -7.43 13.22
CA GLY A 58 32.35 -7.60 12.65
C GLY A 58 32.61 -9.00 12.08
N LEU A 59 31.57 -9.80 11.84
CA LEU A 59 31.70 -11.09 11.16
C LEU A 59 32.02 -10.90 9.67
N GLU A 60 32.66 -11.89 9.06
CA GLU A 60 32.97 -11.89 7.62
C GLU A 60 31.75 -12.24 6.75
N THR A 61 30.69 -12.80 7.35
CA THR A 61 29.48 -13.27 6.64
C THR A 61 28.21 -12.94 7.42
N ALA A 62 27.07 -13.04 6.73
CA ALA A 62 25.73 -13.07 7.31
C ALA A 62 24.90 -14.26 6.78
N ASP A 63 25.56 -15.33 6.33
CA ASP A 63 24.88 -16.59 5.95
C ASP A 63 24.10 -17.12 7.17
N PRO A 64 22.76 -17.28 7.08
CA PRO A 64 21.96 -17.73 8.20
C PRO A 64 22.25 -19.17 8.65
N LEU A 65 23.00 -19.96 7.86
CA LEU A 65 23.45 -21.31 8.24
C LEU A 65 24.83 -21.34 8.89
N ASP A 66 25.52 -20.20 8.97
CA ASP A 66 26.79 -20.08 9.68
C ASP A 66 26.56 -20.05 11.20
N ALA A 67 27.34 -20.85 11.93
CA ALA A 67 27.16 -21.02 13.38
C ALA A 67 27.48 -19.73 14.17
N ASP A 68 28.46 -18.94 13.72
CA ASP A 68 28.83 -17.69 14.38
C ASP A 68 27.75 -16.62 14.13
N VAL A 69 27.13 -16.62 12.94
CA VAL A 69 25.97 -15.77 12.65
C VAL A 69 24.78 -16.11 13.55
N ALA A 70 24.49 -17.39 13.73
CA ALA A 70 23.42 -17.83 14.62
C ALA A 70 23.70 -17.45 16.09
N SER A 71 24.92 -17.66 16.57
CA SER A 71 25.34 -17.25 17.93
C SER A 71 25.23 -15.74 18.12
N TRP A 72 25.65 -14.96 17.12
CA TRP A 72 25.61 -13.50 17.19
C TRP A 72 24.18 -12.96 17.29
N TRP A 73 23.23 -13.56 16.56
CA TRP A 73 21.82 -13.19 16.66
C TRP A 73 21.24 -13.55 18.03
N ALA A 74 21.60 -14.71 18.60
CA ALA A 74 21.21 -15.09 19.96
C ALA A 74 21.73 -14.07 20.98
N ASP A 75 23.03 -13.76 20.98
CA ASP A 75 23.63 -12.77 21.89
C ASP A 75 23.00 -11.37 21.74
N THR A 76 22.63 -11.00 20.52
CA THR A 76 21.94 -9.74 20.23
C THR A 76 20.53 -9.73 20.81
N ALA A 77 19.79 -10.83 20.68
CA ALA A 77 18.48 -10.98 21.29
C ALA A 77 18.59 -10.89 22.83
N ASP A 78 19.49 -11.64 23.45
CA ASP A 78 19.76 -11.62 24.89
C ASP A 78 20.00 -10.20 25.40
N ARG A 79 20.83 -9.43 24.68
CA ARG A 79 21.10 -8.04 25.00
C ARG A 79 19.84 -7.17 24.94
N ILE A 80 19.04 -7.27 23.87
CA ILE A 80 17.81 -6.49 23.73
C ILE A 80 16.84 -6.84 24.86
N TYR A 81 16.59 -8.12 25.13
CA TYR A 81 15.64 -8.55 26.16
C TYR A 81 16.13 -8.25 27.59
N SER A 82 17.44 -8.19 27.83
CA SER A 82 17.97 -7.70 29.13
C SER A 82 17.59 -6.25 29.42
N ARG A 83 17.34 -5.46 28.36
CA ARG A 83 17.02 -4.03 28.44
C ARG A 83 15.54 -3.74 28.24
N ILE A 84 14.86 -4.54 27.42
CA ILE A 84 13.45 -4.42 27.08
C ILE A 84 12.82 -5.82 27.22
N PRO A 85 12.44 -6.25 28.43
CA PRO A 85 12.01 -7.64 28.68
C PRO A 85 10.76 -8.09 27.91
N ASP A 86 9.94 -7.16 27.45
CA ASP A 86 8.72 -7.40 26.68
C ASP A 86 8.84 -6.98 25.20
N PHE A 87 10.08 -6.89 24.70
CA PHE A 87 10.36 -6.60 23.30
C PHE A 87 9.56 -7.52 22.37
N GLY A 88 8.97 -6.95 21.33
CA GLY A 88 8.08 -7.68 20.43
C GLY A 88 8.82 -8.57 19.45
N GLY A 89 9.95 -8.10 18.93
CA GLY A 89 10.74 -8.80 17.91
C GLY A 89 11.10 -7.94 16.71
N PHE A 90 11.39 -8.59 15.59
CA PHE A 90 12.00 -7.96 14.42
C PHE A 90 11.03 -7.81 13.26
N LEU A 91 11.16 -6.71 12.51
CA LEU A 91 10.66 -6.57 11.15
C LEU A 91 11.84 -6.69 10.18
N VAL A 92 11.66 -7.44 9.10
CA VAL A 92 12.75 -7.69 8.14
C VAL A 92 12.28 -7.42 6.72
N LYS A 93 13.00 -6.53 6.04
CA LYS A 93 12.99 -6.41 4.58
C LYS A 93 14.34 -6.96 4.09
N ALA A 94 14.30 -8.06 3.35
CA ALA A 94 15.48 -8.75 2.86
C ALA A 94 15.32 -9.05 1.36
N ASP A 95 16.44 -9.05 0.62
CA ASP A 95 16.52 -9.30 -0.84
C ASP A 95 15.58 -8.41 -1.67
N SER A 96 15.37 -7.17 -1.24
CA SER A 96 14.39 -6.26 -1.84
C SER A 96 14.92 -4.84 -1.90
N GLU A 97 14.88 -4.22 -3.09
CA GLU A 97 15.32 -2.84 -3.34
C GLU A 97 16.72 -2.50 -2.81
N GLY A 98 17.66 -3.45 -2.94
CA GLY A 98 19.05 -3.30 -2.50
C GLY A 98 19.29 -3.57 -1.01
N GLU A 99 18.26 -3.96 -0.25
CA GLU A 99 18.48 -4.49 1.11
C GLU A 99 19.06 -5.92 1.04
N PRO A 100 20.08 -6.23 1.86
CA PRO A 100 20.72 -7.54 1.88
C PRO A 100 19.77 -8.61 2.43
N GLY A 101 20.01 -9.87 2.05
CA GLY A 101 19.17 -10.98 2.47
C GLY A 101 19.78 -12.35 2.19
N PRO A 102 19.07 -13.43 2.54
CA PRO A 102 19.53 -14.81 2.40
C PRO A 102 19.90 -15.21 0.96
N HIS A 103 19.29 -14.63 -0.08
CA HIS A 103 19.64 -14.98 -1.46
C HIS A 103 21.11 -14.64 -1.82
N SER A 104 21.71 -13.67 -1.12
CA SER A 104 23.14 -13.34 -1.29
C SER A 104 24.09 -14.48 -0.87
N TYR A 105 23.56 -15.46 -0.13
CA TYR A 105 24.28 -16.62 0.41
C TYR A 105 23.69 -17.94 -0.11
N GLU A 106 22.95 -17.91 -1.23
CA GLU A 106 22.27 -19.09 -1.80
C GLU A 106 21.32 -19.79 -0.80
N ARG A 107 20.70 -18.99 0.08
CA ARG A 107 19.69 -19.45 1.05
C ARG A 107 18.32 -18.93 0.69
N ASP A 108 17.28 -19.65 1.06
CA ASP A 108 15.91 -19.20 0.91
C ASP A 108 15.43 -18.34 2.09
N HIS A 109 14.29 -17.68 1.91
CA HIS A 109 13.71 -16.82 2.95
C HIS A 109 13.34 -17.57 4.24
N SER A 110 13.02 -18.87 4.19
CA SER A 110 12.72 -19.64 5.40
C SER A 110 13.98 -19.84 6.25
N GLN A 111 15.11 -20.12 5.61
CA GLN A 111 16.40 -20.24 6.30
C GLN A 111 16.82 -18.91 6.93
N GLY A 112 16.68 -17.79 6.19
CA GLY A 112 16.96 -16.45 6.71
C GLY A 112 16.04 -16.03 7.87
N ALA A 113 14.74 -16.33 7.80
CA ALA A 113 13.80 -16.00 8.86
C ALA A 113 14.03 -16.85 10.12
N ASN A 114 14.31 -18.15 9.94
CA ASN A 114 14.36 -19.11 11.03
C ASN A 114 15.56 -18.91 11.98
N VAL A 115 16.70 -18.39 11.50
CA VAL A 115 17.83 -18.05 12.39
C VAL A 115 17.47 -16.91 13.35
N LEU A 116 16.75 -15.89 12.87
CA LEU A 116 16.25 -14.80 13.70
C LEU A 116 15.16 -15.29 14.65
N ALA A 117 14.28 -16.15 14.15
CA ALA A 117 13.18 -16.73 14.92
C ALA A 117 13.71 -17.56 16.09
N ALA A 118 14.76 -18.36 15.86
CA ALA A 118 15.44 -19.14 16.89
C ALA A 118 16.04 -18.25 17.99
N ALA A 119 16.69 -17.14 17.62
CA ALA A 119 17.24 -16.17 18.57
C ALA A 119 16.16 -15.51 19.45
N LEU A 120 14.97 -15.23 18.90
CA LEU A 120 13.86 -14.59 19.64
C LEU A 120 12.99 -15.57 20.44
N LYS A 121 13.04 -16.88 20.11
CA LYS A 121 12.13 -17.89 20.66
C LYS A 121 12.19 -18.03 22.19
N PRO A 122 13.35 -18.01 22.87
CA PRO A 122 13.42 -18.11 24.34
C PRO A 122 12.64 -17.01 25.06
N TYR A 123 12.39 -15.88 24.39
CA TYR A 123 11.76 -14.70 24.94
C TYR A 123 10.30 -14.50 24.48
N GLY A 124 9.81 -15.39 23.61
CA GLY A 124 8.48 -15.26 23.01
C GLY A 124 8.35 -14.14 21.97
N GLY A 125 9.47 -13.69 21.40
CA GLY A 125 9.48 -12.70 20.31
C GLY A 125 9.12 -13.31 18.96
N ILE A 126 8.70 -12.46 18.03
CA ILE A 126 8.31 -12.85 16.66
C ILE A 126 9.17 -12.19 15.60
N VAL A 127 9.22 -12.81 14.42
CA VAL A 127 9.84 -12.22 13.21
C VAL A 127 8.74 -11.91 12.20
N LEU A 128 8.53 -10.63 11.93
CA LEU A 128 7.73 -10.15 10.81
C LEU A 128 8.63 -10.14 9.56
N TRP A 129 8.48 -11.13 8.69
CA TRP A 129 9.28 -11.26 7.48
C TRP A 129 8.49 -10.75 6.27
N ARG A 130 8.91 -9.65 5.66
CA ARG A 130 8.13 -9.02 4.57
C ARG A 130 8.27 -9.80 3.26
N ALA A 131 7.14 -10.16 2.66
CA ALA A 131 7.05 -10.75 1.33
C ALA A 131 7.06 -9.72 0.18
N PHE A 132 7.45 -8.47 0.46
CA PHE A 132 7.65 -7.45 -0.56
C PHE A 132 9.00 -7.66 -1.26
N VAL A 133 9.07 -8.72 -2.06
CA VAL A 133 10.28 -9.17 -2.76
C VAL A 133 9.94 -9.35 -4.24
N TYR A 134 10.78 -8.76 -5.09
CA TYR A 134 10.70 -8.86 -6.54
C TYR A 134 12.09 -8.58 -7.13
N GLY A 135 12.37 -9.09 -8.32
CA GLY A 135 13.65 -8.98 -9.01
C GLY A 135 14.22 -10.33 -9.42
N GLY A 136 15.54 -10.37 -9.64
CA GLY A 136 16.22 -11.44 -10.39
C GLY A 136 16.21 -12.85 -9.79
N ALA A 137 15.70 -13.04 -8.57
CA ALA A 137 15.56 -14.38 -7.99
C ALA A 137 14.29 -15.12 -8.48
N ALA A 138 13.27 -14.39 -8.95
CA ALA A 138 12.06 -14.99 -9.48
C ALA A 138 12.17 -15.27 -10.98
N SER A 139 11.53 -16.35 -11.44
CA SER A 139 11.52 -16.73 -12.85
C SER A 139 10.56 -15.90 -13.69
N ASN A 140 9.43 -15.48 -13.11
CA ASN A 140 8.45 -14.67 -13.83
C ASN A 140 8.90 -13.22 -13.97
N LYS A 141 8.73 -12.67 -15.17
CA LYS A 141 9.06 -11.26 -15.45
C LYS A 141 8.01 -10.28 -14.96
N ASP A 142 6.77 -10.73 -14.75
CA ASP A 142 5.71 -9.91 -14.16
C ASP A 142 5.93 -9.75 -12.66
N ARG A 143 6.23 -8.52 -12.24
CA ARG A 143 6.43 -8.15 -10.83
C ARG A 143 5.31 -8.67 -9.93
N ALA A 144 4.05 -8.67 -10.39
CA ALA A 144 2.91 -9.08 -9.58
C ALA A 144 2.95 -10.58 -9.20
N ALA A 145 3.60 -11.41 -10.02
CA ALA A 145 3.69 -12.85 -9.81
C ALA A 145 4.82 -13.27 -8.86
N GLN A 146 5.83 -12.42 -8.66
CA GLN A 146 7.12 -12.84 -8.10
C GLN A 146 7.07 -13.17 -6.61
N ALA A 147 6.37 -12.39 -5.80
CA ALA A 147 6.23 -12.68 -4.37
C ALA A 147 5.57 -14.06 -4.14
N PHE A 148 4.58 -14.41 -4.97
CA PHE A 148 3.95 -15.73 -4.92
C PHE A 148 4.94 -16.85 -5.25
N GLU A 149 5.74 -16.70 -6.32
CA GLU A 149 6.74 -17.70 -6.71
C GLU A 149 7.79 -17.94 -5.63
N LEU A 150 8.21 -16.88 -4.94
CA LEU A 150 9.27 -16.95 -3.94
C LEU A 150 8.79 -17.51 -2.60
N PHE A 151 7.53 -17.25 -2.21
CA PHE A 151 7.05 -17.58 -0.86
C PHE A 151 6.13 -18.80 -0.82
N LYS A 152 5.31 -19.07 -1.84
CA LYS A 152 4.41 -20.24 -1.83
C LYS A 152 5.17 -21.57 -1.65
N PRO A 153 6.30 -21.83 -2.32
CA PRO A 153 7.06 -23.07 -2.13
C PRO A 153 7.68 -23.22 -0.74
N LEU A 154 7.64 -22.17 0.08
CA LEU A 154 8.18 -22.14 1.45
C LEU A 154 7.11 -22.36 2.51
N ASP A 155 5.85 -22.60 2.13
CA ASP A 155 4.80 -22.90 3.11
C ASP A 155 5.19 -24.10 4.00
N GLY A 156 4.94 -23.99 5.30
CA GLY A 156 5.31 -25.01 6.30
C GLY A 156 6.80 -25.05 6.67
N ARG A 157 7.67 -24.28 6.02
CA ARG A 157 9.12 -24.23 6.31
C ARG A 157 9.52 -23.13 7.29
N PHE A 158 8.65 -22.17 7.54
CA PHE A 158 8.86 -21.09 8.50
C PHE A 158 8.61 -21.57 9.94
N ALA A 159 9.42 -21.11 10.89
CA ALA A 159 9.24 -21.41 12.31
C ALA A 159 7.94 -20.81 12.86
N ASP A 160 7.44 -21.37 13.97
CA ASP A 160 6.12 -21.04 14.53
C ASP A 160 5.97 -19.58 15.03
N ASN A 161 7.09 -18.88 15.27
CA ASN A 161 7.15 -17.46 15.62
C ASN A 161 7.62 -16.56 14.45
N VAL A 162 7.66 -17.08 13.23
CA VAL A 162 7.77 -16.26 12.00
C VAL A 162 6.37 -15.98 11.47
N ILE A 163 6.16 -14.75 11.01
CA ILE A 163 4.95 -14.32 10.31
C ILE A 163 5.36 -13.68 9.00
N VAL A 164 4.83 -14.20 7.89
CA VAL A 164 5.04 -13.61 6.56
C VAL A 164 4.09 -12.42 6.41
N GLN A 165 4.67 -11.21 6.34
CA GLN A 165 3.95 -9.95 6.19
C GLN A 165 3.82 -9.60 4.71
N ILE A 166 2.59 -9.56 4.20
CA ILE A 166 2.27 -9.40 2.77
C ILE A 166 1.45 -8.12 2.58
N LYS A 167 1.80 -7.28 1.59
CA LYS A 167 0.98 -6.11 1.24
C LYS A 167 -0.43 -6.52 0.79
N ASN A 168 -1.41 -5.61 0.87
CA ASN A 168 -2.77 -5.89 0.41
C ASN A 168 -2.87 -6.32 -1.06
N GLY A 169 -1.97 -5.83 -1.91
CA GLY A 169 -1.87 -6.20 -3.32
C GLY A 169 -0.43 -6.60 -3.72
N PRO A 170 -0.26 -7.18 -4.92
CA PRO A 170 0.99 -7.77 -5.37
C PRO A 170 2.03 -6.77 -5.89
N VAL A 171 1.67 -5.49 -6.12
CA VAL A 171 2.57 -4.51 -6.72
C VAL A 171 3.18 -3.61 -5.65
N ASP A 172 2.48 -2.56 -5.23
CA ASP A 172 3.01 -1.54 -4.31
C ASP A 172 1.97 -0.52 -3.84
N PHE A 173 0.96 -0.93 -3.08
CA PHE A 173 -0.01 -0.01 -2.47
C PHE A 173 -0.67 0.98 -3.44
N GLN A 174 -0.86 0.59 -4.70
CA GLN A 174 -1.50 1.46 -5.69
C GLN A 174 -2.94 1.78 -5.28
N VAL A 175 -3.52 2.82 -5.90
CA VAL A 175 -4.89 3.29 -5.63
C VAL A 175 -5.90 2.15 -5.68
N ARG A 176 -5.72 1.23 -6.63
CA ARG A 176 -6.42 -0.05 -6.70
C ARG A 176 -5.45 -1.13 -7.15
N GLU A 177 -5.49 -2.26 -6.44
CA GLU A 177 -4.83 -3.52 -6.81
C GLU A 177 -5.80 -4.65 -6.50
N PRO A 178 -5.70 -5.83 -7.16
CA PRO A 178 -6.35 -7.03 -6.65
C PRO A 178 -5.65 -7.51 -5.36
N VAL A 179 -6.30 -8.40 -4.61
CA VAL A 179 -5.71 -8.98 -3.38
C VAL A 179 -4.49 -9.83 -3.71
N ALA A 180 -3.39 -9.68 -2.97
CA ALA A 180 -2.21 -10.52 -3.17
C ALA A 180 -2.53 -12.03 -3.06
N PRO A 181 -2.22 -12.87 -4.07
CA PRO A 181 -2.69 -14.26 -4.13
C PRO A 181 -2.03 -15.17 -3.09
N LEU A 182 -0.94 -14.73 -2.43
CA LEU A 182 -0.37 -15.46 -1.29
C LEU A 182 -1.38 -15.69 -0.17
N PHE A 183 -2.36 -14.79 0.01
CA PHE A 183 -3.44 -15.00 0.97
C PHE A 183 -4.32 -16.18 0.55
N GLY A 184 -4.28 -17.23 1.37
CA GLY A 184 -5.01 -18.49 1.12
C GLY A 184 -4.16 -19.55 0.42
N GLN A 185 -2.90 -19.26 0.10
CA GLN A 185 -1.98 -20.20 -0.56
C GLN A 185 -0.86 -20.70 0.35
N MET A 186 -0.88 -20.28 1.63
CA MET A 186 0.09 -20.67 2.65
C MET A 186 -0.61 -21.11 3.96
N PRO A 187 -1.40 -22.20 3.95
CA PRO A 187 -2.12 -22.66 5.15
C PRO A 187 -1.22 -23.09 6.32
N GLU A 188 0.06 -23.42 6.09
CA GLU A 188 0.99 -23.88 7.14
C GLU A 188 1.92 -22.77 7.67
N THR A 189 1.72 -21.52 7.24
CA THR A 189 2.55 -20.36 7.62
C THR A 189 1.70 -19.22 8.17
N ASN A 190 2.09 -18.67 9.31
CA ASN A 190 1.45 -17.48 9.88
C ASN A 190 1.52 -16.30 8.90
N LEU A 191 0.39 -15.63 8.64
CA LEU A 191 0.32 -14.47 7.73
C LEU A 191 -0.18 -13.20 8.43
N MET A 192 0.35 -12.06 8.00
CA MET A 192 -0.18 -10.73 8.32
C MET A 192 -0.31 -9.89 7.05
N ILE A 193 -1.36 -9.07 6.99
CA ILE A 193 -1.51 -8.08 5.91
C ILE A 193 -0.86 -6.76 6.30
N GLU A 194 -0.08 -6.19 5.39
CA GLU A 194 0.47 -4.85 5.47
C GLU A 194 -0.41 -3.91 4.63
N LEU A 195 -0.91 -2.86 5.28
CA LEU A 195 -1.64 -1.75 4.67
C LEU A 195 -0.78 -0.49 4.68
N GLN A 196 -1.01 0.43 3.76
CA GLN A 196 -0.37 1.75 3.78
C GLN A 196 -1.34 2.79 4.33
N VAL A 197 -1.06 3.35 5.51
CA VAL A 197 -1.84 4.46 6.08
C VAL A 197 -1.33 5.79 5.53
N THR A 198 0.00 5.91 5.36
CA THR A 198 0.58 7.01 4.60
C THR A 198 0.19 6.92 3.14
N GLN A 199 -0.10 8.05 2.52
CA GLN A 199 -0.72 8.11 1.21
C GLN A 199 0.32 8.22 0.09
N GLU A 200 1.28 7.29 -0.01
CA GLU A 200 2.35 7.37 -1.03
C GLU A 200 1.80 7.46 -2.45
N TYR A 201 0.91 6.53 -2.84
CA TYR A 201 0.29 6.54 -4.17
C TYR A 201 -1.13 7.12 -4.17
N THR A 202 -1.62 7.54 -3.00
CA THR A 202 -2.98 8.02 -2.75
C THR A 202 -3.01 9.50 -2.38
N GLY A 203 -2.02 10.27 -2.86
CA GLY A 203 -2.04 11.73 -2.93
C GLY A 203 -1.34 12.47 -1.79
N HIS A 204 -0.42 11.78 -1.11
CA HIS A 204 0.39 12.28 -0.01
C HIS A 204 -0.49 12.95 1.07
N ALA A 205 0.06 13.90 1.82
CA ALA A 205 -0.70 14.73 2.76
C ALA A 205 -1.42 15.91 2.07
N THR A 206 -1.74 15.80 0.78
CA THR A 206 -2.38 16.86 -0.01
C THR A 206 -3.79 16.49 -0.42
N HIS A 207 -4.00 15.33 -1.05
CA HIS A 207 -5.30 14.93 -1.55
C HIS A 207 -6.11 14.26 -0.43
N LEU A 208 -7.40 14.58 -0.35
CA LEU A 208 -8.33 13.79 0.44
C LEU A 208 -8.49 12.40 -0.19
N CYS A 209 -8.02 11.36 0.50
CA CYS A 209 -8.23 9.96 0.16
C CYS A 209 -8.40 9.15 1.46
N TYR A 210 -9.65 8.90 1.83
CA TYR A 210 -10.01 8.09 2.98
C TYR A 210 -9.98 6.61 2.60
N LEU A 211 -9.08 5.85 3.23
CA LEU A 211 -8.67 4.51 2.80
C LEU A 211 -9.48 3.37 3.44
N VAL A 212 -10.34 3.66 4.42
CA VAL A 212 -11.18 2.64 5.06
C VAL A 212 -12.05 1.87 4.05
N PRO A 213 -12.73 2.50 3.07
CA PRO A 213 -13.44 1.78 2.02
C PRO A 213 -12.53 0.83 1.21
N GLN A 214 -11.31 1.27 0.87
CA GLN A 214 -10.33 0.45 0.17
C GLN A 214 -9.93 -0.77 1.01
N TRP A 215 -9.54 -0.57 2.27
CA TRP A 215 -9.15 -1.66 3.17
C TRP A 215 -10.29 -2.65 3.42
N LYS A 216 -11.53 -2.17 3.53
CA LYS A 216 -12.69 -3.05 3.63
C LYS A 216 -12.90 -3.88 2.37
N SER A 217 -12.62 -3.35 1.17
CA SER A 217 -12.70 -4.13 -0.07
C SER A 217 -11.68 -5.28 -0.06
N PHE A 218 -10.47 -5.05 0.43
CA PHE A 218 -9.47 -6.11 0.61
C PHE A 218 -9.90 -7.12 1.68
N LEU A 219 -10.25 -6.66 2.89
CA LEU A 219 -10.63 -7.54 4.01
C LEU A 219 -11.89 -8.37 3.72
N GLY A 220 -12.82 -7.84 2.93
CA GLY A 220 -14.04 -8.53 2.51
C GLY A 220 -13.88 -9.47 1.33
N PHE A 221 -12.71 -9.50 0.68
CA PHE A 221 -12.47 -10.34 -0.48
C PHE A 221 -12.45 -11.83 -0.11
N ASP A 222 -13.30 -12.63 -0.75
CA ASP A 222 -13.34 -14.10 -0.60
C ASP A 222 -12.26 -14.75 -1.47
N THR A 223 -11.25 -15.35 -0.83
CA THR A 223 -10.15 -16.01 -1.55
C THR A 223 -10.53 -17.39 -2.07
N HIS A 224 -11.63 -17.96 -1.56
CA HIS A 224 -12.06 -19.34 -1.80
C HIS A 224 -11.04 -20.44 -1.41
N ALA A 225 -10.01 -20.11 -0.61
CA ALA A 225 -8.95 -21.05 -0.26
C ALA A 225 -9.42 -22.32 0.46
N ASN A 226 -10.51 -22.23 1.21
CA ASN A 226 -11.17 -23.39 1.81
C ASN A 226 -12.69 -23.39 1.49
N GLY A 227 -13.01 -23.14 0.22
CA GLY A 227 -14.38 -22.92 -0.24
C GLY A 227 -14.88 -21.49 0.03
N SER A 228 -16.14 -21.24 -0.35
CA SER A 228 -16.73 -19.90 -0.22
C SER A 228 -16.82 -19.43 1.23
N GLY A 229 -16.66 -18.13 1.42
CA GLY A 229 -16.64 -17.46 2.71
C GLY A 229 -15.26 -17.42 3.36
N THR A 230 -14.18 -17.79 2.65
CA THR A 230 -12.81 -17.71 3.15
C THR A 230 -12.26 -16.31 2.88
N THR A 231 -12.78 -15.31 3.59
CA THR A 231 -12.40 -13.93 3.36
C THR A 231 -10.99 -13.62 3.84
N LEU A 232 -10.37 -12.58 3.28
CA LEU A 232 -9.07 -12.10 3.73
C LEU A 232 -9.07 -11.74 5.22
N ALA A 233 -10.17 -11.16 5.74
CA ALA A 233 -10.35 -10.92 7.17
C ALA A 233 -10.20 -12.20 8.02
N ARG A 234 -10.79 -13.32 7.58
CA ARG A 234 -10.68 -14.61 8.27
C ARG A 234 -9.28 -15.25 8.16
N ILE A 235 -8.54 -14.93 7.11
CA ILE A 235 -7.15 -15.37 6.97
C ILE A 235 -6.27 -14.59 7.95
N VAL A 236 -6.42 -13.26 7.98
CA VAL A 236 -5.56 -12.38 8.80
C VAL A 236 -6.01 -12.27 10.26
N ASP A 237 -7.18 -12.77 10.63
CA ASP A 237 -7.54 -13.04 12.03
C ASP A 237 -7.13 -14.45 12.50
N GLY A 238 -6.61 -15.27 11.59
CA GLY A 238 -6.13 -16.63 11.83
C GLY A 238 -7.21 -17.72 11.83
N SER A 239 -8.50 -17.38 11.82
CA SER A 239 -9.60 -18.35 11.93
C SER A 239 -9.76 -19.28 10.72
N ALA A 240 -9.28 -18.89 9.54
CA ALA A 240 -9.36 -19.70 8.32
C ALA A 240 -8.42 -20.91 8.35
N HIS A 241 -7.23 -20.77 8.96
CA HIS A 241 -6.15 -21.78 8.93
C HIS A 241 -5.60 -22.15 10.31
N GLY A 242 -6.12 -21.55 11.39
CA GLY A 242 -5.66 -21.81 12.76
C GLY A 242 -4.30 -21.19 13.06
N TYR A 243 -3.96 -20.06 12.44
CA TYR A 243 -2.68 -19.39 12.68
C TYR A 243 -2.52 -19.01 14.15
N LYS A 244 -1.34 -19.30 14.71
CA LYS A 244 -0.97 -18.90 16.07
C LYS A 244 -0.74 -17.39 16.15
N HIS A 245 -0.20 -16.82 15.07
CA HIS A 245 0.04 -15.40 14.92
C HIS A 245 -0.55 -14.92 13.61
N ALA A 246 -1.45 -13.95 13.67
CA ALA A 246 -2.02 -13.29 12.50
C ALA A 246 -2.38 -11.85 12.88
N GLY A 247 -2.65 -11.01 11.90
CA GLY A 247 -3.05 -9.62 12.14
C GLY A 247 -2.85 -8.69 10.95
N ILE A 248 -2.91 -7.39 11.26
CA ILE A 248 -2.88 -6.29 10.29
C ILE A 248 -1.80 -5.29 10.73
N THR A 249 -0.85 -5.00 9.87
CA THR A 249 0.13 -3.91 10.03
C THR A 249 -0.22 -2.72 9.14
N GLY A 250 0.17 -1.53 9.57
CA GLY A 250 -0.12 -0.26 8.89
C GLY A 250 1.12 0.62 8.83
N VAL A 251 1.56 1.01 7.62
CA VAL A 251 2.66 1.96 7.44
C VAL A 251 2.19 3.35 7.87
N SER A 252 2.73 3.84 8.99
CA SER A 252 2.29 5.07 9.68
C SER A 252 2.23 6.29 8.77
N ASN A 253 1.21 7.13 8.95
CA ASN A 253 1.08 8.46 8.35
C ASN A 253 1.40 9.61 9.31
N PHE A 254 2.02 9.31 10.45
CA PHE A 254 2.43 10.33 11.42
C PHE A 254 3.78 10.96 11.07
N GLY A 255 3.91 12.24 11.37
CA GLY A 255 5.14 13.03 11.38
C GLY A 255 5.11 14.06 12.51
N ASP A 256 6.02 15.03 12.44
CA ASP A 256 6.20 16.08 13.44
C ASP A 256 5.29 17.31 13.23
N GLN A 257 4.47 17.33 12.18
CA GLN A 257 3.47 18.37 11.98
C GLN A 257 2.48 18.41 13.16
N ARG A 258 1.98 19.60 13.49
CA ARG A 258 1.09 19.79 14.66
C ARG A 258 -0.19 18.94 14.60
N ASN A 259 -0.69 18.66 13.40
CA ASN A 259 -1.86 17.80 13.17
C ASN A 259 -1.49 16.31 12.98
N TRP A 260 -0.22 15.94 13.15
CA TRP A 260 0.39 14.62 12.99
C TRP A 260 0.43 14.09 11.55
N THR A 261 -0.63 14.26 10.77
CA THR A 261 -0.81 13.58 9.48
C THR A 261 -0.64 14.48 8.26
N GLY A 262 -0.28 15.74 8.44
CA GLY A 262 -0.14 16.75 7.38
C GLY A 262 -1.46 17.23 6.76
N HIS A 263 -2.46 16.35 6.67
CA HIS A 263 -3.84 16.65 6.32
C HIS A 263 -4.78 16.30 7.48
N HIS A 264 -5.63 17.23 7.95
CA HIS A 264 -6.54 16.97 9.07
C HIS A 264 -7.46 15.77 8.84
N LEU A 265 -8.08 15.67 7.67
CA LEU A 265 -8.91 14.51 7.31
C LEU A 265 -8.13 13.19 7.18
N ALA A 266 -6.79 13.19 7.00
CA ALA A 266 -5.99 11.97 6.97
C ALA A 266 -5.78 11.34 8.36
N GLN A 267 -6.10 12.06 9.45
CA GLN A 267 -6.16 11.46 10.80
C GLN A 267 -7.20 10.34 10.85
N ALA A 268 -8.26 10.43 10.04
CA ALA A 268 -9.28 9.39 9.92
C ALA A 268 -8.72 8.07 9.39
N ASN A 269 -7.66 8.09 8.56
CA ASN A 269 -7.01 6.87 8.09
C ASN A 269 -6.32 6.13 9.24
N ALA A 270 -5.61 6.85 10.12
CA ALA A 270 -4.99 6.25 11.31
C ALA A 270 -6.05 5.71 12.30
N TYR A 271 -7.13 6.48 12.52
CA TYR A 271 -8.25 6.02 13.34
C TYR A 271 -8.90 4.77 12.74
N GLY A 272 -9.28 4.81 11.47
CA GLY A 272 -9.95 3.73 10.78
C GLY A 272 -9.10 2.46 10.65
N TYR A 273 -7.78 2.60 10.45
CA TYR A 273 -6.83 1.49 10.54
C TYR A 273 -6.93 0.80 11.92
N GLY A 274 -6.87 1.58 13.00
CA GLY A 274 -6.99 1.06 14.35
C GLY A 274 -8.34 0.36 14.62
N ARG A 275 -9.44 0.89 14.08
CA ARG A 275 -10.77 0.28 14.20
C ARG A 275 -10.90 -1.03 13.41
N LEU A 276 -10.40 -1.08 12.18
CA LEU A 276 -10.43 -2.31 11.38
C LEU A 276 -9.47 -3.38 11.90
N ALA A 277 -8.30 -2.98 12.42
CA ALA A 277 -7.38 -3.90 13.10
C ALA A 277 -8.00 -4.50 14.37
N TRP A 278 -8.92 -3.77 15.03
CA TRP A 278 -9.69 -4.28 16.16
C TRP A 278 -10.86 -5.18 15.73
N ASN A 279 -11.63 -4.75 14.73
CA ASN A 279 -12.76 -5.50 14.21
C ASN A 279 -12.97 -5.21 12.71
N PRO A 280 -12.53 -6.13 11.82
CA PRO A 280 -12.72 -6.00 10.37
C PRO A 280 -14.19 -5.93 9.92
N GLY A 281 -15.12 -6.39 10.77
CA GLY A 281 -16.57 -6.39 10.53
C GLY A 281 -17.24 -5.03 10.64
N LEU A 282 -16.56 -4.00 11.18
CA LEU A 282 -17.12 -2.64 11.26
C LEU A 282 -17.33 -2.03 9.88
N THR A 283 -18.45 -1.33 9.67
CA THR A 283 -18.72 -0.64 8.39
C THR A 283 -17.88 0.63 8.26
N ALA A 284 -17.63 1.07 7.02
CA ALA A 284 -16.89 2.31 6.79
C ALA A 284 -17.65 3.51 7.38
N GLU A 285 -18.97 3.53 7.20
CA GLU A 285 -19.88 4.57 7.70
C GLU A 285 -19.82 4.68 9.21
N LYS A 286 -19.77 3.55 9.94
CA LYS A 286 -19.69 3.54 11.39
C LYS A 286 -18.37 4.14 11.88
N ILE A 287 -17.26 3.75 11.26
CA ILE A 287 -15.92 4.27 11.60
C ILE A 287 -15.84 5.77 11.31
N THR A 288 -16.38 6.20 10.16
CA THR A 288 -16.41 7.61 9.75
C THR A 288 -17.25 8.44 10.73
N ASP A 289 -18.46 7.98 11.07
CA ASP A 289 -19.35 8.66 12.02
C ASP A 289 -18.68 8.87 13.39
N GLU A 290 -18.03 7.83 13.93
CA GLU A 290 -17.28 7.92 15.18
C GLU A 290 -16.18 8.99 15.09
N TRP A 291 -15.32 8.92 14.06
CA TRP A 291 -14.19 9.82 13.93
C TRP A 291 -14.60 11.27 13.72
N VAL A 292 -15.59 11.52 12.86
CA VAL A 292 -16.07 12.89 12.57
C VAL A 292 -16.68 13.51 13.82
N LYS A 293 -17.48 12.78 14.59
CA LYS A 293 -18.05 13.28 15.85
C LYS A 293 -16.99 13.61 16.89
N MET A 294 -15.99 12.75 17.04
CA MET A 294 -14.87 12.97 17.97
C MET A 294 -13.99 14.16 17.57
N THR A 295 -13.89 14.43 16.27
CA THR A 295 -12.97 15.44 15.73
C THR A 295 -13.66 16.78 15.56
N PHE A 296 -14.78 16.85 14.84
CA PHE A 296 -15.45 18.08 14.43
C PHE A 296 -16.74 18.40 15.21
N GLY A 297 -17.11 17.54 16.17
CA GLY A 297 -18.31 17.72 16.99
C GLY A 297 -19.55 17.05 16.40
N THR A 298 -20.70 17.26 17.05
CA THR A 298 -21.93 16.48 16.81
C THR A 298 -23.01 17.24 16.03
N ASP A 299 -22.69 18.37 15.39
CA ASP A 299 -23.61 19.04 14.47
C ASP A 299 -23.97 18.08 13.32
N PRO A 300 -25.27 17.72 13.14
CA PRO A 300 -25.68 16.76 12.12
C PRO A 300 -25.23 17.13 10.71
N ALA A 301 -25.24 18.43 10.36
CA ALA A 301 -24.82 18.88 9.02
C ALA A 301 -23.31 18.71 8.82
N VAL A 302 -22.51 19.02 9.84
CA VAL A 302 -21.05 18.80 9.81
C VAL A 302 -20.74 17.31 9.66
N VAL A 303 -21.41 16.47 10.46
CA VAL A 303 -21.22 15.01 10.43
C VAL A 303 -21.57 14.44 9.05
N GLU A 304 -22.74 14.78 8.51
CA GLU A 304 -23.21 14.29 7.22
C GLU A 304 -22.26 14.69 6.08
N ILE A 305 -21.92 15.98 6.01
CA ILE A 305 -21.11 16.53 4.92
C ILE A 305 -19.70 15.92 4.91
N ILE A 306 -19.01 15.96 6.06
CA ILE A 306 -17.64 15.44 6.15
C ILE A 306 -17.64 13.93 5.88
N SER A 307 -18.62 13.20 6.42
CA SER A 307 -18.71 11.75 6.22
C SER A 307 -18.91 11.40 4.74
N LYS A 308 -19.81 12.10 4.05
CA LYS A 308 -20.06 11.89 2.61
C LYS A 308 -18.82 12.17 1.77
N MET A 309 -18.13 13.29 2.02
CA MET A 309 -16.88 13.63 1.33
C MET A 309 -15.82 12.55 1.54
N MET A 310 -15.62 12.11 2.79
CA MET A 310 -14.63 11.07 3.10
C MET A 310 -14.96 9.74 2.45
N LEU A 311 -16.19 9.23 2.59
CA LEU A 311 -16.57 7.92 2.05
C LEU A 311 -16.43 7.84 0.52
N GLY A 312 -16.65 8.93 -0.20
CA GLY A 312 -16.48 9.00 -1.67
C GLY A 312 -15.04 9.26 -2.13
N SER A 313 -14.18 9.78 -1.26
CA SER A 313 -12.89 10.37 -1.65
C SER A 313 -11.90 9.40 -2.32
N TRP A 314 -11.86 8.13 -1.91
CA TRP A 314 -11.00 7.13 -2.57
C TRP A 314 -11.37 6.94 -4.05
N LYS A 315 -12.67 6.82 -4.34
CA LYS A 315 -13.14 6.68 -5.73
C LYS A 315 -12.89 7.95 -6.53
N VAL A 316 -13.07 9.12 -5.92
CA VAL A 316 -12.76 10.41 -6.55
C VAL A 316 -11.27 10.49 -6.92
N TYR A 317 -10.36 10.09 -6.02
CA TYR A 317 -8.93 10.05 -6.30
C TYR A 317 -8.58 9.03 -7.42
N GLU A 318 -9.24 7.86 -7.41
CA GLU A 318 -9.09 6.87 -8.48
C GLU A 318 -9.56 7.40 -9.84
N ASP A 319 -10.68 8.11 -9.89
CA ASP A 319 -11.33 8.60 -11.12
C ASP A 319 -10.37 9.41 -12.01
N TYR A 320 -9.52 10.24 -11.40
CA TYR A 320 -8.55 11.07 -12.13
C TYR A 320 -7.11 10.55 -12.11
N THR A 321 -6.81 9.35 -11.60
CA THR A 321 -5.42 8.83 -11.57
C THR A 321 -5.18 7.68 -12.54
N SER A 322 -4.96 6.46 -12.05
CA SER A 322 -4.70 5.30 -12.94
C SER A 322 -6.01 4.56 -13.21
N PRO A 323 -6.44 4.39 -14.47
CA PRO A 323 -7.74 3.81 -14.79
C PRO A 323 -7.77 2.28 -14.62
N LEU A 324 -8.95 1.75 -14.29
CA LEU A 324 -9.30 0.32 -14.43
C LEU A 324 -8.28 -0.64 -13.80
N GLY A 325 -7.69 -0.23 -12.67
CA GLY A 325 -6.78 -1.05 -11.88
C GLY A 325 -5.35 -1.18 -12.41
N VAL A 326 -4.98 -0.51 -13.51
CA VAL A 326 -3.64 -0.70 -14.13
C VAL A 326 -2.48 -0.27 -13.24
N GLY A 327 -2.72 0.72 -12.37
CA GLY A 327 -1.74 1.24 -11.42
C GLY A 327 -0.58 2.01 -12.06
N VAL A 328 0.30 2.51 -11.21
CA VAL A 328 1.64 3.04 -11.52
C VAL A 328 1.68 3.97 -12.74
N MET A 329 0.95 5.08 -12.70
CA MET A 329 1.04 6.16 -13.71
C MET A 329 1.62 7.46 -13.15
N CYS A 330 2.41 7.37 -12.07
CA CYS A 330 2.98 8.51 -11.36
C CYS A 330 4.48 8.72 -11.64
N ASP A 331 5.00 9.89 -11.31
CA ASP A 331 6.42 10.23 -11.37
C ASP A 331 7.27 9.43 -10.35
N ALA A 332 8.59 9.65 -10.34
CA ALA A 332 9.52 8.95 -9.44
C ALA A 332 9.36 9.34 -7.96
N ARG A 333 8.63 10.43 -7.67
CA ARG A 333 8.29 10.87 -6.30
C ARG A 333 6.91 10.34 -5.87
N HIS A 334 6.24 9.59 -6.75
CA HIS A 334 4.94 8.98 -6.55
C HIS A 334 3.76 9.97 -6.41
N TYR A 335 3.94 11.22 -6.87
CA TYR A 335 2.95 12.28 -6.66
C TYR A 335 2.18 12.69 -7.92
N GLY A 336 2.89 13.18 -8.93
CA GLY A 336 2.29 13.72 -10.16
C GLY A 336 2.15 12.67 -11.27
N PRO A 337 1.36 12.93 -12.32
CA PRO A 337 1.21 12.03 -13.46
C PRO A 337 2.51 11.90 -14.26
N ASN A 338 2.84 10.67 -14.67
CA ASN A 338 3.87 10.37 -15.65
C ASN A 338 3.57 9.04 -16.37
N PRO A 339 2.48 8.95 -17.14
CA PRO A 339 2.12 7.70 -17.83
C PRO A 339 3.23 7.26 -18.80
N LYS A 340 3.81 8.17 -19.58
CA LYS A 340 4.89 7.86 -20.54
C LYS A 340 6.11 7.21 -19.88
N GLY A 341 6.45 7.60 -18.64
CA GLY A 341 7.56 7.00 -17.90
C GLY A 341 7.27 5.62 -17.32
N ARG A 342 6.03 5.11 -17.44
CA ARG A 342 5.55 3.91 -16.77
C ARG A 342 4.95 2.87 -17.71
N VAL A 343 5.29 2.91 -19.00
CA VAL A 343 4.81 1.96 -20.03
C VAL A 343 5.03 0.49 -19.64
N ALA A 344 6.09 0.18 -18.90
CA ALA A 344 6.35 -1.18 -18.42
C ALA A 344 5.30 -1.74 -17.43
N PHE A 345 4.40 -0.90 -16.90
CA PHE A 345 3.33 -1.33 -16.01
C PHE A 345 1.98 -1.44 -16.72
N HIS A 346 1.69 -0.49 -17.62
CA HIS A 346 0.38 -0.41 -18.27
C HIS A 346 0.37 -0.84 -19.74
N HIS A 347 1.54 -1.08 -20.34
CA HIS A 347 1.71 -1.61 -21.71
C HIS A 347 0.84 -0.91 -22.77
N ALA A 348 0.69 0.41 -22.66
CA ALA A 348 -0.10 1.17 -23.64
C ALA A 348 0.69 1.33 -24.95
N ASP A 349 0.01 1.08 -26.06
CA ASP A 349 0.50 1.23 -27.43
C ASP A 349 -0.62 1.87 -28.29
N PRO A 350 -0.46 2.02 -29.61
CA PRO A 350 -1.49 2.62 -30.46
C PRO A 350 -2.81 1.82 -30.53
N ASP A 351 -2.79 0.52 -30.26
CA ASP A 351 -3.93 -0.38 -30.43
C ASP A 351 -4.68 -0.62 -29.12
N GLY A 352 -3.98 -0.63 -27.98
CA GLY A 352 -4.58 -0.95 -26.68
C GLY A 352 -3.74 -0.60 -25.46
N VAL A 353 -4.22 -1.06 -24.30
CA VAL A 353 -3.63 -0.83 -22.99
C VAL A 353 -3.98 -1.98 -22.04
N GLY A 354 -3.18 -2.13 -20.98
CA GLY A 354 -3.33 -3.11 -19.91
C GLY A 354 -2.29 -4.21 -19.99
N TYR A 355 -2.11 -4.99 -18.94
CA TYR A 355 -1.11 -6.06 -18.91
C TYR A 355 -1.80 -7.41 -19.00
N ASP A 356 -1.48 -8.20 -20.03
CA ASP A 356 -1.97 -9.58 -20.16
C ASP A 356 -1.35 -10.48 -19.06
N ARG A 357 -2.16 -10.73 -18.04
CA ARG A 357 -1.86 -11.60 -16.88
C ARG A 357 -2.65 -12.90 -16.90
N THR A 358 -3.32 -13.18 -18.01
CA THR A 358 -4.02 -14.46 -18.22
C THR A 358 -3.02 -15.61 -18.30
N ALA A 359 -3.47 -16.82 -17.99
CA ALA A 359 -2.69 -18.04 -18.20
C ALA A 359 -2.68 -18.46 -19.68
N ALA A 360 -3.73 -18.14 -20.43
CA ALA A 360 -3.83 -18.51 -21.84
C ALA A 360 -2.75 -17.85 -22.71
N THR A 361 -2.48 -16.55 -22.51
CA THR A 361 -1.60 -15.78 -23.40
C THR A 361 -0.62 -14.86 -22.68
N GLY A 362 -0.78 -14.66 -21.36
CA GLY A 362 -0.05 -13.67 -20.59
C GLY A 362 0.99 -14.22 -19.62
N SER A 363 1.20 -13.49 -18.52
CA SER A 363 2.16 -13.86 -17.46
C SER A 363 1.73 -15.06 -16.60
N GLY A 364 0.47 -15.51 -16.72
CA GLY A 364 -0.10 -16.57 -15.88
C GLY A 364 -0.43 -16.16 -14.45
N TYR A 365 -0.32 -14.87 -14.10
CA TYR A 365 -0.60 -14.39 -12.75
C TYR A 365 -2.04 -14.69 -12.29
N ALA A 366 -3.05 -14.62 -13.18
CA ALA A 366 -4.44 -14.95 -12.85
C ALA A 366 -4.61 -16.38 -12.30
N ALA A 367 -3.78 -17.33 -12.74
CA ALA A 367 -3.81 -18.72 -12.26
C ALA A 367 -3.22 -18.91 -10.85
N GLN A 368 -2.63 -17.87 -10.24
CA GLN A 368 -2.14 -17.95 -8.86
C GLN A 368 -3.28 -17.93 -7.82
N TYR A 369 -4.47 -17.49 -8.21
CA TYR A 369 -5.65 -17.49 -7.33
C TYR A 369 -6.30 -18.88 -7.26
N HIS A 370 -7.07 -19.13 -6.20
CA HIS A 370 -7.94 -20.31 -6.15
C HIS A 370 -9.14 -20.16 -7.09
N MET A 371 -9.73 -21.27 -7.51
CA MET A 371 -11.02 -21.27 -8.19
C MET A 371 -12.14 -20.90 -7.20
N PRO A 372 -13.13 -20.08 -7.59
CA PRO A 372 -13.42 -19.55 -8.92
C PRO A 372 -12.77 -18.20 -9.25
N VAL A 373 -11.98 -17.62 -8.34
CA VAL A 373 -11.36 -16.30 -8.52
C VAL A 373 -10.43 -16.28 -9.73
N ALA A 374 -9.59 -17.31 -9.90
CA ALA A 374 -8.73 -17.44 -11.08
C ALA A 374 -9.53 -17.35 -12.39
N LYS A 375 -10.63 -18.11 -12.51
CA LYS A 375 -11.51 -18.07 -13.68
C LYS A 375 -12.16 -16.70 -13.89
N ARG A 376 -12.52 -16.00 -12.81
CA ARG A 376 -13.11 -14.66 -12.89
C ARG A 376 -12.14 -13.68 -13.56
N TYR A 377 -10.89 -13.68 -13.14
CA TYR A 377 -9.85 -12.80 -13.67
C TYR A 377 -9.24 -13.28 -15.00
N GLU A 378 -9.35 -14.57 -15.32
CA GLU A 378 -8.88 -15.12 -16.60
C GLU A 378 -9.76 -14.71 -17.79
N SER A 379 -11.06 -14.46 -17.57
CA SER A 379 -12.01 -14.19 -18.64
C SER A 379 -12.35 -12.71 -18.76
N LEU A 380 -12.21 -12.16 -19.97
CA LEU A 380 -12.65 -10.81 -20.32
C LEU A 380 -14.14 -10.56 -20.02
N GLU A 381 -14.99 -11.59 -20.10
CA GLU A 381 -16.43 -11.46 -19.85
C GLU A 381 -16.76 -11.32 -18.37
N SER A 382 -15.94 -11.89 -17.47
CA SER A 382 -16.22 -11.91 -16.03
C SER A 382 -15.27 -11.06 -15.19
N CYS A 383 -14.19 -10.55 -15.79
CA CYS A 383 -13.22 -9.71 -15.10
C CYS A 383 -13.86 -8.35 -14.77
N PRO A 384 -13.90 -7.93 -13.49
CA PRO A 384 -14.48 -6.65 -13.11
C PRO A 384 -13.78 -5.48 -13.81
N ASP A 385 -14.55 -4.48 -14.25
CA ASP A 385 -14.01 -3.30 -14.95
C ASP A 385 -12.86 -2.65 -14.17
N GLU A 386 -13.01 -2.54 -12.85
CA GLU A 386 -12.01 -1.91 -11.97
C GLU A 386 -10.69 -2.68 -11.85
N HIS A 387 -10.61 -3.91 -12.38
CA HIS A 387 -9.37 -4.70 -12.46
C HIS A 387 -9.01 -5.11 -13.89
N LEU A 388 -9.78 -4.69 -14.90
CA LEU A 388 -9.63 -5.14 -16.27
C LEU A 388 -8.20 -4.95 -16.80
N LEU A 389 -7.65 -3.73 -16.66
CA LEU A 389 -6.32 -3.41 -17.19
C LEU A 389 -5.18 -3.95 -16.32
N PHE A 390 -5.50 -4.42 -15.12
CA PHE A 390 -4.56 -5.20 -14.34
C PHE A 390 -4.41 -6.61 -14.93
N PHE A 391 -5.50 -7.23 -15.42
CA PHE A 391 -5.46 -8.63 -15.85
C PHE A 391 -5.35 -8.85 -17.36
N HIS A 392 -5.75 -7.87 -18.17
CA HIS A 392 -5.82 -8.01 -19.62
C HIS A 392 -5.19 -6.81 -20.33
N HIS A 393 -4.52 -7.09 -21.44
CA HIS A 393 -4.28 -6.10 -22.50
C HIS A 393 -5.48 -6.15 -23.46
N VAL A 394 -6.13 -5.01 -23.67
CA VAL A 394 -7.34 -4.91 -24.48
C VAL A 394 -7.27 -3.72 -25.44
N PRO A 395 -7.93 -3.80 -26.61
CA PRO A 395 -8.02 -2.64 -27.49
C PRO A 395 -8.79 -1.51 -26.82
N TYR A 396 -8.47 -0.26 -27.17
CA TYR A 396 -9.16 0.93 -26.66
C TYR A 396 -10.69 0.91 -26.88
N THR A 397 -11.14 0.17 -27.89
CA THR A 397 -12.56 0.00 -28.26
C THR A 397 -13.28 -1.11 -27.49
N HIS A 398 -12.57 -1.88 -26.65
CA HIS A 398 -13.19 -2.89 -25.80
C HIS A 398 -14.27 -2.26 -24.93
N ARG A 399 -15.45 -2.91 -24.86
CA ARG A 399 -16.60 -2.42 -24.10
C ARG A 399 -16.58 -3.00 -22.70
N LEU A 400 -16.55 -2.10 -21.73
CA LEU A 400 -16.69 -2.38 -20.31
C LEU A 400 -18.12 -2.84 -19.99
N HIS A 401 -18.32 -3.40 -18.80
CA HIS A 401 -19.65 -3.74 -18.28
C HIS A 401 -20.56 -2.52 -18.19
N SER A 402 -19.98 -1.33 -17.96
CA SER A 402 -20.69 -0.04 -18.04
C SER A 402 -21.22 0.33 -19.43
N GLY A 403 -20.84 -0.40 -20.49
CA GLY A 403 -21.18 -0.12 -21.90
C GLY A 403 -20.27 0.89 -22.59
N LYS A 404 -19.48 1.67 -21.83
CA LYS A 404 -18.44 2.57 -22.35
C LYS A 404 -17.28 1.76 -22.92
N THR A 405 -16.58 2.31 -23.91
CA THR A 405 -15.29 1.74 -24.32
C THR A 405 -14.22 2.09 -23.27
N VAL A 406 -13.12 1.33 -23.23
CA VAL A 406 -11.97 1.62 -22.35
C VAL A 406 -11.52 3.08 -22.50
N ILE A 407 -11.29 3.54 -23.72
CA ILE A 407 -10.80 4.91 -23.96
C ILE A 407 -11.82 5.98 -23.53
N GLN A 408 -13.11 5.74 -23.76
CA GLN A 408 -14.15 6.68 -23.33
C GLN A 408 -14.27 6.71 -21.80
N HIS A 409 -14.13 5.56 -21.13
CA HIS A 409 -14.09 5.50 -19.67
C HIS A 409 -12.91 6.29 -19.11
N ILE A 410 -11.72 6.14 -19.70
CA ILE A 410 -10.53 6.90 -19.28
C ILE A 410 -10.85 8.40 -19.34
N TYR A 411 -11.32 8.92 -20.47
CA TYR A 411 -11.64 10.34 -20.57
C TYR A 411 -12.70 10.80 -19.57
N ASP A 412 -13.81 10.06 -19.48
CA ASP A 412 -14.94 10.45 -18.64
C ASP A 412 -14.57 10.39 -17.16
N SER A 413 -13.87 9.36 -16.69
CA SER A 413 -13.49 9.24 -15.28
C SER A 413 -12.60 10.41 -14.86
N HIS A 414 -11.66 10.81 -15.72
CA HIS A 414 -10.74 11.90 -15.39
C HIS A 414 -11.42 13.27 -15.38
N ILE A 415 -12.43 13.48 -16.24
CA ILE A 415 -13.26 14.68 -16.23
C ILE A 415 -14.15 14.69 -14.98
N ASP A 416 -14.89 13.61 -14.75
CA ASP A 416 -15.81 13.46 -13.61
C ASP A 416 -15.07 13.57 -12.28
N GLY A 417 -13.86 13.02 -12.19
CA GLY A 417 -13.00 13.06 -11.00
C GLY A 417 -12.63 14.50 -10.62
N VAL A 418 -12.24 15.33 -11.59
CA VAL A 418 -11.94 16.75 -11.35
C VAL A 418 -13.18 17.50 -10.89
N GLN A 419 -14.32 17.27 -11.54
CA GLN A 419 -15.59 17.89 -11.16
C GLN A 419 -15.98 17.55 -9.71
N LYS A 420 -15.83 16.29 -9.28
CA LYS A 420 -16.11 15.88 -7.90
C LYS A 420 -15.19 16.54 -6.87
N VAL A 421 -13.95 16.87 -7.23
CA VAL A 421 -13.05 17.65 -6.36
C VAL A 421 -13.54 19.10 -6.23
N GLU A 422 -13.97 19.71 -7.34
CA GLU A 422 -14.59 21.05 -7.33
C GLU A 422 -15.86 21.09 -6.47
N GLU A 423 -16.75 20.10 -6.63
CA GLU A 423 -17.94 19.93 -5.80
C GLU A 423 -17.59 19.75 -4.31
N SER A 424 -16.47 19.09 -4.00
CA SER A 424 -15.96 18.92 -2.64
C SER A 424 -15.52 20.25 -2.02
N ILE A 425 -14.95 21.17 -2.81
CA ILE A 425 -14.61 22.54 -2.36
C ILE A 425 -15.89 23.33 -2.05
N VAL A 426 -16.86 23.31 -2.96
CA VAL A 426 -18.17 23.97 -2.75
C VAL A 426 -18.86 23.42 -1.50
N THR A 427 -18.83 22.11 -1.33
CA THR A 427 -19.40 21.41 -0.18
C THR A 427 -18.67 21.82 1.11
N TRP A 428 -17.34 21.90 1.11
CA TRP A 428 -16.56 22.35 2.27
C TRP A 428 -16.87 23.80 2.66
N HIS A 429 -17.06 24.69 1.69
CA HIS A 429 -17.46 26.09 1.94
C HIS A 429 -18.75 26.21 2.76
N SER A 430 -19.70 25.29 2.58
CA SER A 430 -20.95 25.30 3.34
C SER A 430 -20.76 25.08 4.85
N LEU A 431 -19.59 24.60 5.28
CA LEU A 431 -19.24 24.38 6.69
C LEU A 431 -18.60 25.61 7.36
N LYS A 432 -18.42 26.73 6.63
CA LYS A 432 -17.83 27.94 7.20
C LYS A 432 -18.65 28.44 8.39
N GLY A 433 -17.97 28.71 9.50
CA GLY A 433 -18.60 29.11 10.77
C GLY A 433 -19.21 27.96 11.58
N ARG A 434 -19.15 26.71 11.09
CA ARG A 434 -19.52 25.49 11.85
C ARG A 434 -18.31 24.66 12.29
N ILE A 435 -17.13 24.97 11.78
CA ILE A 435 -15.83 24.42 12.16
C ILE A 435 -14.95 25.61 12.55
N ASP A 436 -14.00 25.42 13.47
CA ASP A 436 -13.02 26.48 13.77
C ASP A 436 -12.22 26.86 12.52
N ASP A 437 -11.86 28.14 12.45
CA ASP A 437 -11.21 28.75 11.29
C ASP A 437 -9.90 28.03 10.92
N ALA A 438 -9.10 27.61 11.91
CA ALA A 438 -7.81 26.99 11.65
C ALA A 438 -7.94 25.68 10.86
N ARG A 439 -8.83 24.77 11.29
CA ARG A 439 -9.07 23.52 10.57
C ARG A 439 -9.84 23.73 9.27
N TYR A 440 -10.81 24.66 9.27
CA TYR A 440 -11.56 25.01 8.07
C TYR A 440 -10.63 25.48 6.94
N GLU A 441 -9.77 26.47 7.21
CA GLU A 441 -8.85 27.04 6.22
C GLU A 441 -7.78 26.04 5.79
N HIS A 442 -7.24 25.23 6.73
CA HIS A 442 -6.27 24.20 6.38
C HIS A 442 -6.86 23.19 5.40
N VAL A 443 -8.04 22.61 5.69
CA VAL A 443 -8.66 21.62 4.80
C VAL A 443 -9.03 22.25 3.46
N LEU A 444 -9.58 23.47 3.46
CA LEU A 444 -9.88 24.20 2.23
C LEU A 444 -8.65 24.35 1.33
N SER A 445 -7.52 24.80 1.88
CA SER A 445 -6.28 24.96 1.10
C SER A 445 -5.77 23.64 0.50
N ARG A 446 -6.03 22.50 1.16
CA ARG A 446 -5.65 21.17 0.68
C ARG A 446 -6.56 20.74 -0.46
N LEU A 447 -7.87 20.98 -0.35
CA LEU A 447 -8.83 20.71 -1.42
C LEU A 447 -8.56 21.57 -2.66
N GLU A 448 -8.23 22.85 -2.49
CA GLU A 448 -7.84 23.73 -3.60
C GLU A 448 -6.55 23.25 -4.28
N ARG A 449 -5.58 22.76 -3.50
CA ARG A 449 -4.37 22.16 -4.05
C ARG A 449 -4.68 20.85 -4.77
N GLN A 450 -5.51 20.00 -4.18
CA GLN A 450 -5.99 18.75 -4.79
C GLN A 450 -6.69 19.01 -6.12
N PHE A 451 -7.49 20.09 -6.25
CA PHE A 451 -8.12 20.46 -7.51
C PHE A 451 -7.09 20.76 -8.61
N LYS A 452 -6.08 21.59 -8.29
CA LYS A 452 -4.99 21.91 -9.24
C LYS A 452 -4.24 20.66 -9.69
N ASP A 453 -3.93 19.77 -8.74
CA ASP A 453 -3.21 18.53 -9.04
C ASP A 453 -4.12 17.53 -9.81
N ALA A 454 -5.42 17.47 -9.53
CA ALA A 454 -6.38 16.65 -10.26
C ALA A 454 -6.55 17.11 -11.71
N VAL A 455 -6.57 18.42 -11.97
CA VAL A 455 -6.56 18.98 -13.32
C VAL A 455 -5.31 18.55 -14.09
N LEU A 456 -4.13 18.64 -13.45
CA LEU A 456 -2.87 18.19 -14.06
C LEU A 456 -2.91 16.69 -14.41
N TRP A 457 -3.43 15.87 -13.50
CA TRP A 457 -3.63 14.44 -13.72
C TRP A 457 -4.57 14.16 -14.90
N ARG A 458 -5.77 14.76 -14.92
CA ARG A 458 -6.73 14.63 -16.03
C ARG A 458 -6.10 15.00 -17.36
N ASP A 459 -5.49 16.17 -17.46
CA ASP A 459 -4.96 16.68 -18.72
C ASP A 459 -3.79 15.80 -19.21
N SER A 460 -2.92 15.36 -18.30
CA SER A 460 -1.78 14.50 -18.64
C SER A 460 -2.22 13.12 -19.13
N ILE A 461 -3.18 12.48 -18.46
CA ILE A 461 -3.65 11.15 -18.83
C ILE A 461 -4.49 11.20 -20.11
N ASN A 462 -5.43 12.15 -20.22
CA ASN A 462 -6.26 12.29 -21.41
C ASN A 462 -5.41 12.62 -22.64
N GLN A 463 -4.45 13.55 -22.53
CA GLN A 463 -3.57 13.86 -23.64
C GLN A 463 -2.69 12.68 -24.04
N TYR A 464 -2.15 11.94 -23.07
CA TYR A 464 -1.33 10.76 -23.33
C TYR A 464 -2.11 9.71 -24.13
N PHE A 465 -3.32 9.37 -23.71
CA PHE A 465 -4.15 8.38 -24.39
C PHE A 465 -4.76 8.88 -25.70
N LEU A 466 -5.02 10.18 -25.84
CA LEU A 466 -5.42 10.78 -27.12
C LEU A 466 -4.32 10.62 -28.17
N VAL A 467 -3.08 10.97 -27.82
CA VAL A 467 -1.93 10.87 -28.74
C VAL A 467 -1.65 9.42 -29.14
N LEU A 468 -1.78 8.48 -28.21
CA LEU A 468 -1.55 7.07 -28.49
C LEU A 468 -2.69 6.45 -29.31
N SER A 469 -3.92 6.57 -28.86
CA SER A 469 -5.06 5.88 -29.47
C SER A 469 -5.55 6.55 -30.76
N GLY A 470 -5.31 7.85 -30.95
CA GLY A 470 -5.92 8.64 -32.01
C GLY A 470 -7.45 8.76 -31.91
N VAL A 471 -8.06 8.33 -30.80
CA VAL A 471 -9.52 8.35 -30.60
C VAL A 471 -9.89 9.61 -29.83
N GLU A 472 -10.61 10.52 -30.49
CA GLU A 472 -11.14 11.72 -29.85
C GLU A 472 -12.19 11.38 -28.78
N HIS A 473 -12.22 12.18 -27.71
CA HIS A 473 -13.28 12.13 -26.71
C HIS A 473 -14.63 12.43 -27.39
N ARG A 474 -15.55 11.47 -27.33
CA ARG A 474 -16.92 11.74 -27.77
C ARG A 474 -17.62 12.44 -26.61
N LYS A 475 -17.94 13.71 -26.77
CA LYS A 475 -18.97 14.34 -25.92
C LYS A 475 -20.27 13.59 -26.16
N GLY A 476 -20.65 12.74 -25.22
CA GLY A 476 -21.94 12.06 -25.26
C GLY A 476 -23.05 13.11 -25.37
N SER A 477 -23.99 12.88 -26.29
CA SER A 477 -25.20 13.67 -26.49
C SER A 477 -26.13 13.58 -25.28
N LEU A 478 -25.76 14.22 -24.16
CA LEU A 478 -26.62 14.62 -23.06
C LEU A 478 -25.99 15.87 -22.41
N GLY A 479 -26.39 17.05 -22.87
CA GLY A 479 -26.08 18.34 -22.22
C GLY A 479 -24.95 19.13 -22.89
N GLN A 480 -25.34 20.17 -23.64
CA GLN A 480 -24.45 21.28 -24.01
C GLN A 480 -23.90 21.95 -22.74
N ASP A 481 -22.60 22.23 -22.67
CA ASP A 481 -22.13 23.62 -22.64
C ASP A 481 -20.59 23.78 -22.73
N SER A 482 -20.24 24.91 -23.36
CA SER A 482 -18.95 25.61 -23.54
C SER A 482 -17.68 24.81 -23.84
N ALA A 483 -17.21 24.95 -25.08
CA ALA A 483 -15.80 24.83 -25.42
C ALA A 483 -15.05 26.05 -24.86
N ALA A 484 -14.12 25.82 -23.94
CA ALA A 484 -13.02 26.74 -23.68
C ALA A 484 -11.78 26.12 -24.33
N SER A 485 -11.22 26.85 -25.29
CA SER A 485 -9.98 26.58 -25.99
C SER A 485 -8.84 26.27 -25.03
N VAL A 486 -8.16 25.15 -25.23
CA VAL A 486 -6.87 24.82 -24.62
C VAL A 486 -5.81 25.76 -25.22
N PRO A 487 -5.08 26.58 -24.42
CA PRO A 487 -3.91 27.28 -24.92
C PRO A 487 -2.71 26.33 -24.99
N ASP A 488 -1.97 26.46 -26.08
CA ASP A 488 -0.67 25.86 -26.36
C ASP A 488 0.33 26.07 -25.19
N PRO A 489 1.03 25.03 -24.68
CA PRO A 489 2.09 25.24 -23.71
C PRO A 489 3.36 25.72 -24.43
N VAL A 490 3.49 27.04 -24.56
CA VAL A 490 4.79 27.67 -24.87
C VAL A 490 5.74 27.44 -23.70
N ALA A 491 6.94 26.99 -24.06
CA ALA A 491 8.12 26.86 -23.22
C ALA A 491 8.29 28.02 -22.22
N ALA A 492 8.48 27.68 -20.97
CA ALA A 492 9.12 28.54 -19.99
C ALA A 492 10.28 27.77 -19.37
N GLU A 493 11.46 27.95 -19.97
CA GLU A 493 12.72 27.92 -19.24
C GLU A 493 12.58 28.83 -18.01
N ASN A 494 12.93 28.31 -16.84
CA ASN A 494 13.67 29.08 -15.86
C ASN A 494 14.48 28.11 -15.00
N SER A 495 15.76 28.05 -15.35
CA SER A 495 16.87 27.68 -14.49
C SER A 495 16.77 28.39 -13.15
N VAL A 496 16.66 27.62 -12.07
CA VAL A 496 17.18 28.03 -10.77
C VAL A 496 18.06 26.89 -10.28
N ALA A 497 19.35 27.15 -10.32
CA ALA A 497 20.37 26.36 -9.66
C ALA A 497 20.06 26.26 -8.17
N ILE A 498 20.12 25.05 -7.62
CA ILE A 498 20.29 24.84 -6.19
C ILE A 498 21.60 24.08 -6.03
N ASP A 499 22.63 24.86 -5.71
CA ASP A 499 23.87 24.40 -5.10
C ASP A 499 23.58 23.83 -3.70
N GLY A 500 24.26 22.71 -3.39
CA GLY A 500 24.79 22.37 -2.06
C GLY A 500 23.83 22.20 -0.87
N GLN A 501 23.46 20.95 -0.57
CA GLN A 501 23.86 20.18 0.63
C GLN A 501 23.20 18.81 0.67
#